data_AF-A0A1W0A6Q5-F1
#
_entry.id   AF-A0A1W0A6Q5-F1
#
_cell.length_a   1.000
_cell.length_b   1.000
_cell.length_c   1.000
_cell.angle_alpha   90.00
_cell.angle_beta   90.00
_cell.angle_gamma   90.00
#
_symmetry.space_group_name_H-M   'P 1'
#
loop_
_entity.id
_entity.type
_entity.pdbx_description
1 polymer ?
#
loop_
_entity_poly.entity_id
_entity_poly.type
_entity_poly.pdbx_seq_one_letter_code
_entity_poly.pdbx_strand_id
1 'polypeptide(L)'
;MHATGVKAAALAALSSRALDGRGLRIGICYTKWNDEVIAALRDGAVSTLKEAGVAESDIVLFSVPGAYELPYAASRMISSQNVDAVICIGCLIKGDTMHFEYICEAVTQGIKDLNLNTGVPVLFGVLACLNESQARARAGLEEDGHNHGVEWAQTAIEMAQLRRATETSNGCCPLGFSKEGKCPMRSHWFCHATMITVIAGSIALGMHIVNKRA
;
A
#
# COMPACT_ATOMS: atom_id res chain seq x y z
N MET A 1 15.01 -7.35 28.85
CA MET A 1 15.76 -8.19 27.90
C MET A 1 14.86 -8.79 26.79
N HIS A 2 13.80 -8.09 26.33
CA HIS A 2 12.81 -8.66 25.40
C HIS A 2 12.82 -8.08 23.96
N ALA A 3 13.60 -7.02 23.69
CA ALA A 3 13.56 -6.27 22.42
C ALA A 3 14.52 -6.78 21.33
N THR A 4 15.49 -7.63 21.67
CA THR A 4 16.48 -8.16 20.71
C THR A 4 15.94 -9.33 19.89
N GLY A 5 15.07 -10.17 20.47
CA GLY A 5 14.50 -11.33 19.78
C GLY A 5 13.48 -11.00 18.69
N VAL A 6 12.63 -9.99 18.92
CA VAL A 6 11.61 -9.55 17.92
C VAL A 6 12.28 -8.91 16.70
N LYS A 7 13.32 -8.10 16.91
CA LYS A 7 14.09 -7.49 15.82
C LYS A 7 14.81 -8.55 14.98
N ALA A 8 15.43 -9.55 15.61
CA ALA A 8 16.10 -10.63 14.90
C ALA A 8 15.13 -11.52 14.11
N ALA A 9 13.95 -11.83 14.65
CA ALA A 9 12.94 -12.61 13.95
C ALA A 9 12.31 -11.85 12.76
N ALA A 10 12.06 -10.54 12.91
CA ALA A 10 11.56 -9.69 11.83
C ALA A 10 12.61 -9.49 10.73
N LEU A 11 13.88 -9.22 11.08
CA LEU A 11 14.98 -9.12 10.11
C LEU A 11 15.26 -10.45 9.41
N ALA A 12 15.24 -11.57 10.14
CA ALA A 12 15.44 -12.90 9.57
C ALA A 12 14.26 -13.32 8.66
N ALA A 13 13.03 -12.87 8.94
CA ALA A 13 11.88 -13.07 8.06
C ALA A 13 11.96 -12.25 6.76
N LEU A 14 12.65 -11.11 6.77
CA LEU A 14 12.85 -10.25 5.59
C LEU A 14 14.03 -10.67 4.71
N SER A 15 15.03 -11.37 5.27
CA SER A 15 16.31 -11.61 4.60
C SER A 15 16.36 -12.87 3.71
N SER A 16 15.34 -13.74 3.70
CA SER A 16 15.45 -15.02 2.96
C SER A 16 14.14 -15.72 2.60
N ARG A 17 12.98 -15.06 2.64
CA ARG A 17 11.70 -15.76 2.58
C ARG A 17 11.06 -15.72 1.19
N ALA A 18 10.60 -16.88 0.74
CA ALA A 18 9.67 -17.01 -0.37
C ALA A 18 8.54 -15.98 -0.23
N LEU A 19 8.24 -15.28 -1.32
CA LEU A 19 7.19 -14.26 -1.39
C LEU A 19 5.84 -14.91 -1.02
N ASP A 20 5.32 -14.56 0.15
CA ASP A 20 4.02 -15.04 0.64
C ASP A 20 3.03 -13.87 0.67
N GLY A 21 2.23 -13.77 -0.38
CA GLY A 21 1.20 -12.76 -0.55
C GLY A 21 -0.14 -13.11 0.11
N ARG A 22 -0.26 -14.27 0.77
CA ARG A 22 -1.55 -14.73 1.30
C ARG A 22 -2.09 -13.77 2.35
N GLY A 23 -3.35 -13.36 2.15
CA GLY A 23 -4.05 -12.43 3.02
C GLY A 23 -3.53 -11.00 2.96
N LEU A 24 -2.65 -10.64 2.01
CA LEU A 24 -2.34 -9.25 1.67
C LEU A 24 -3.43 -8.70 0.72
N ARG A 25 -3.70 -7.40 0.84
CA ARG A 25 -4.54 -6.64 -0.08
C ARG A 25 -3.70 -5.57 -0.78
N ILE A 26 -3.49 -5.73 -2.07
CA ILE A 26 -2.56 -4.90 -2.85
C ILE A 26 -3.33 -4.04 -3.84
N GLY A 27 -3.07 -2.75 -3.79
CA GLY A 27 -3.60 -1.78 -4.72
C GLY A 27 -2.68 -1.55 -5.91
N ILE A 28 -3.23 -1.41 -7.12
CA ILE A 28 -2.48 -1.02 -8.31
C ILE A 28 -3.20 0.15 -8.98
N CYS A 29 -2.55 1.31 -8.96
CA CYS A 29 -2.94 2.49 -9.74
C CYS A 29 -2.15 2.50 -11.04
N TYR A 30 -2.81 2.62 -12.20
CA TYR A 30 -2.10 2.62 -13.48
C TYR A 30 -2.62 3.67 -14.47
N THR A 31 -1.75 4.18 -15.33
CA THR A 31 -2.09 5.19 -16.34
C THR A 31 -2.72 4.58 -17.59
N LYS A 32 -3.47 5.38 -18.36
CA LYS A 32 -4.02 4.95 -19.66
C LYS A 32 -3.12 5.32 -20.85
N TRP A 33 -2.19 6.24 -20.65
CA TRP A 33 -1.17 6.58 -21.66
C TRP A 33 -0.12 5.47 -21.78
N ASN A 34 0.36 5.24 -23.01
CA ASN A 34 1.30 4.16 -23.35
C ASN A 34 0.75 2.76 -23.03
N ASP A 35 -0.49 2.49 -23.44
CA ASP A 35 -1.28 1.33 -23.01
C ASP A 35 -0.58 -0.02 -23.22
N GLU A 36 0.16 -0.22 -24.32
CA GLU A 36 0.89 -1.47 -24.55
C GLU A 36 1.94 -1.74 -23.46
N VAL A 37 2.74 -0.71 -23.13
CA VAL A 37 3.77 -0.77 -22.08
C VAL A 37 3.11 -0.93 -20.71
N ILE A 38 2.05 -0.17 -20.43
CA ILE A 38 1.36 -0.22 -19.14
C ILE A 38 0.65 -1.56 -18.94
N ALA A 39 -0.01 -2.09 -19.96
CA ALA A 39 -0.68 -3.38 -19.90
C ALA A 39 0.33 -4.48 -19.55
N ALA A 40 1.47 -4.51 -20.23
CA ALA A 40 2.53 -5.48 -19.93
C ALA A 40 3.05 -5.37 -18.49
N LEU A 41 3.29 -4.14 -18.00
CA LEU A 41 3.73 -3.91 -16.61
C LEU A 41 2.65 -4.30 -15.59
N ARG A 42 1.41 -3.88 -15.81
CA ARG A 42 0.25 -4.18 -14.96
C ARG A 42 0.02 -5.69 -14.88
N ASP A 43 0.00 -6.36 -16.04
CA ASP A 43 -0.31 -7.78 -16.10
C ASP A 43 0.83 -8.61 -15.53
N GLY A 44 2.10 -8.20 -15.73
CA GLY A 44 3.26 -8.77 -15.05
C GLY A 44 3.16 -8.64 -13.54
N ALA A 45 2.77 -7.46 -13.03
CA ALA A 45 2.56 -7.25 -11.59
C ALA A 45 1.42 -8.12 -11.05
N VAL A 46 0.28 -8.17 -11.74
CA VAL A 46 -0.87 -8.97 -11.34
C VAL A 46 -0.54 -10.46 -11.34
N SER A 47 0.15 -10.98 -12.36
CA SER A 47 0.58 -12.39 -12.40
C SER A 47 1.46 -12.74 -11.22
N THR A 48 2.45 -11.88 -10.94
CA THR A 48 3.40 -12.08 -9.84
C THR A 48 2.70 -12.07 -8.48
N LEU A 49 1.72 -11.19 -8.26
CA LEU A 49 0.93 -11.17 -7.02
C LEU A 49 0.11 -12.46 -6.86
N LYS A 50 -0.50 -12.95 -7.94
CA LYS A 50 -1.26 -14.20 -7.92
C LYS A 50 -0.36 -15.42 -7.66
N GLU A 51 0.82 -15.48 -8.30
CA GLU A 51 1.83 -16.52 -8.10
C GLU A 51 2.34 -16.55 -6.65
N ALA A 52 2.47 -15.38 -6.02
CA ALA A 52 2.80 -15.26 -4.61
C ALA A 52 1.63 -15.58 -3.67
N GLY A 53 0.42 -15.86 -4.17
CA GLY A 53 -0.73 -16.28 -3.38
C GLY A 53 -1.65 -15.17 -2.88
N VAL A 54 -1.54 -13.95 -3.43
CA VAL A 54 -2.55 -12.89 -3.21
C VAL A 54 -3.86 -13.30 -3.87
N ALA A 55 -4.97 -13.24 -3.14
CA ALA A 55 -6.29 -13.56 -3.70
C ALA A 55 -6.71 -12.53 -4.75
N GLU A 56 -7.36 -12.96 -5.83
CA GLU A 56 -7.78 -12.05 -6.91
C GLU A 56 -8.71 -10.92 -6.42
N SER A 57 -9.57 -11.21 -5.43
CA SER A 57 -10.46 -10.24 -4.78
C SER A 57 -9.73 -9.17 -3.94
N ASP A 58 -8.45 -9.42 -3.65
CA ASP A 58 -7.58 -8.55 -2.86
C ASP A 58 -6.58 -7.77 -3.73
N ILE A 59 -6.61 -7.96 -5.05
CA ILE A 59 -5.89 -7.15 -6.02
C ILE A 59 -6.84 -6.06 -6.54
N VAL A 60 -6.66 -4.83 -6.07
CA VAL A 60 -7.54 -3.71 -6.43
C VAL A 60 -6.90 -2.89 -7.54
N LEU A 61 -7.55 -2.84 -8.71
CA LEU A 61 -7.06 -2.10 -9.88
C LEU A 61 -7.79 -0.76 -10.03
N PHE A 62 -7.03 0.33 -10.23
CA PHE A 62 -7.60 1.67 -10.46
C PHE A 62 -6.86 2.39 -11.61
N SER A 63 -7.58 2.70 -12.69
CA SER A 63 -6.99 3.41 -13.84
C SER A 63 -7.12 4.93 -13.70
N VAL A 64 -6.08 5.67 -14.09
CA VAL A 64 -6.08 7.15 -14.18
C VAL A 64 -5.70 7.62 -15.59
N PRO A 65 -6.11 8.82 -16.00
CA PRO A 65 -5.76 9.33 -17.33
C PRO A 65 -4.24 9.44 -17.54
N GLY A 66 -3.52 10.17 -16.69
CA GLY A 66 -2.08 10.38 -16.80
C GLY A 66 -1.31 10.07 -15.52
N ALA A 67 0.03 10.14 -15.61
CA ALA A 67 0.92 9.86 -14.47
C ALA A 67 0.75 10.91 -13.36
N TYR A 68 0.42 12.15 -13.72
CA TYR A 68 0.24 13.25 -12.78
C TYR A 68 -0.88 12.97 -11.76
N GLU A 69 -1.89 12.18 -12.14
CA GLU A 69 -3.00 11.79 -11.27
C GLU A 69 -2.69 10.56 -10.38
N LEU A 70 -1.56 9.86 -10.58
CA LEU A 70 -1.20 8.66 -9.81
C LEU A 70 -1.14 8.92 -8.30
N PRO A 71 -0.49 10.00 -7.78
CA PRO A 71 -0.47 10.26 -6.34
C PRO A 71 -1.87 10.49 -5.77
N TYR A 72 -2.74 11.18 -6.52
CA TYR A 72 -4.12 11.39 -6.09
C TYR A 72 -4.88 10.05 -5.99
N ALA A 73 -4.83 9.22 -7.03
CA ALA A 73 -5.50 7.93 -7.03
C ALA A 73 -4.98 7.00 -5.93
N ALA A 74 -3.66 6.95 -5.72
CA ALA A 74 -3.06 6.18 -4.63
C ALA A 74 -3.54 6.65 -3.26
N SER A 75 -3.59 7.97 -3.02
CA SER A 75 -4.15 8.54 -1.78
C SER A 75 -5.60 8.11 -1.54
N ARG A 76 -6.44 8.15 -2.59
CA ARG A 76 -7.84 7.72 -2.52
C ARG A 76 -7.97 6.23 -2.27
N MET A 77 -7.11 5.42 -2.89
CA MET A 77 -7.08 3.96 -2.72
C MET A 77 -6.70 3.58 -1.28
N ILE A 78 -5.64 4.18 -0.74
CA ILE A 78 -5.22 4.01 0.66
C ILE A 78 -6.38 4.32 1.61
N SER A 79 -7.08 5.43 1.37
CA SER A 79 -8.15 5.90 2.26
C SER A 79 -9.44 5.08 2.18
N SER A 80 -9.68 4.35 1.07
CA SER A 80 -10.99 3.72 0.82
C SER A 80 -10.97 2.20 0.70
N GLN A 81 -9.81 1.59 0.41
CA GLN A 81 -9.73 0.18 0.05
C GLN A 81 -9.02 -0.70 1.09
N ASN A 82 -8.55 -0.12 2.21
CA ASN A 82 -7.83 -0.83 3.28
C ASN A 82 -6.70 -1.73 2.73
N VAL A 83 -5.87 -1.17 1.86
CA VAL A 83 -4.76 -1.86 1.21
C VAL A 83 -3.51 -1.89 2.11
N ASP A 84 -2.74 -2.97 2.00
CA ASP A 84 -1.46 -3.15 2.69
C ASP A 84 -0.30 -2.41 2.00
N ALA A 85 -0.33 -2.35 0.67
CA ALA A 85 0.58 -1.59 -0.18
C ALA A 85 -0.11 -1.15 -1.48
N VAL A 86 0.43 -0.11 -2.13
CA VAL A 86 -0.03 0.39 -3.43
C VAL A 86 1.13 0.43 -4.42
N ILE A 87 0.88 0.01 -5.66
CA ILE A 87 1.82 0.12 -6.78
C ILE A 87 1.31 1.20 -7.73
N CYS A 88 2.09 2.25 -7.94
CA CYS A 88 1.78 3.28 -8.94
C CYS A 88 2.52 2.96 -10.24
N ILE A 89 1.80 2.46 -11.23
CA ILE A 89 2.33 2.08 -12.55
C ILE A 89 2.12 3.23 -13.55
N GLY A 90 3.20 3.71 -14.15
CA GLY A 90 3.14 4.75 -15.17
C GLY A 90 4.30 4.67 -16.14
N CYS A 91 4.15 5.31 -17.28
CA CYS A 91 5.21 5.43 -18.28
C CYS A 91 5.18 6.83 -18.89
N LEU A 92 6.26 7.56 -18.68
CA LEU A 92 6.52 8.88 -19.22
C LEU A 92 7.68 8.77 -20.22
N ILE A 93 7.45 9.25 -21.43
CA ILE A 93 8.44 9.27 -22.50
C ILE A 93 8.77 10.73 -22.79
N LYS A 94 10.07 11.06 -22.88
CA LYS A 94 10.55 12.41 -23.16
C LYS A 94 10.03 12.89 -24.51
N GLY A 95 9.32 14.02 -24.50
CA GLY A 95 8.97 14.78 -25.70
C GLY A 95 9.79 16.06 -25.84
N ASP A 96 9.31 16.99 -26.66
CA ASP A 96 10.05 18.19 -27.05
C ASP A 96 10.10 19.30 -25.99
N THR A 97 9.28 19.20 -24.94
CA THR A 97 9.12 20.26 -23.94
C THR A 97 9.52 19.80 -22.54
N MET A 98 9.67 20.78 -21.63
CA MET A 98 9.92 20.52 -20.20
C MET A 98 8.77 19.83 -19.47
N HIS A 99 7.62 19.63 -20.13
CA HIS A 99 6.45 18.97 -19.55
C HIS A 99 6.79 17.61 -18.93
N PHE A 100 7.65 16.83 -19.60
CA PHE A 100 8.14 15.56 -19.08
C PHE A 100 8.84 15.70 -17.72
N GLU A 101 9.77 16.66 -17.58
CA GLU A 101 10.56 16.81 -16.34
C GLU A 101 9.66 17.21 -15.18
N TYR A 102 8.75 18.18 -15.41
CA TYR A 102 7.85 18.65 -14.36
C TYR A 102 6.86 17.58 -13.90
N ILE A 103 6.35 16.75 -14.81
CA ILE A 103 5.49 15.62 -14.41
C ILE A 103 6.31 14.57 -13.66
N CYS A 104 7.47 14.17 -14.17
CA CYS A 104 8.33 13.19 -13.51
C CYS A 104 8.67 13.63 -12.08
N GLU A 105 9.06 14.90 -11.89
CA GLU A 105 9.36 15.45 -10.57
C GLU A 105 8.12 15.47 -9.67
N ALA A 106 7.00 16.02 -10.14
CA ALA A 106 5.78 16.13 -9.34
C ALA A 106 5.25 14.75 -8.88
N VAL A 107 5.27 13.75 -9.78
CA VAL A 107 4.82 12.39 -9.48
C VAL A 107 5.77 11.70 -8.49
N THR A 108 7.08 11.86 -8.68
CA THR A 108 8.10 11.32 -7.76
C THR A 108 7.94 11.90 -6.37
N GLN A 109 7.80 13.23 -6.26
CA GLN A 109 7.58 13.90 -4.97
C GLN A 109 6.25 13.47 -4.34
N GLY A 110 5.16 13.40 -5.11
CA GLY A 110 3.85 12.98 -4.62
C GLY A 110 3.85 11.55 -4.07
N ILE A 111 4.48 10.60 -4.77
CA ILE A 111 4.58 9.21 -4.29
C ILE A 111 5.46 9.11 -3.04
N LYS A 112 6.58 9.85 -3.00
CA LYS A 112 7.43 9.95 -1.82
C LYS A 112 6.65 10.50 -0.62
N ASP A 113 5.87 11.56 -0.81
CA ASP A 113 5.09 12.17 0.26
C ASP A 113 4.00 11.23 0.79
N LEU A 114 3.38 10.42 -0.08
CA LEU A 114 2.42 9.40 0.38
C LEU A 114 3.06 8.35 1.29
N ASN A 115 4.27 7.88 0.97
CA ASN A 115 5.00 6.95 1.83
C ASN A 115 5.24 7.53 3.23
N LEU A 116 5.57 8.82 3.31
CA LEU A 116 5.86 9.48 4.58
C LEU A 116 4.59 9.79 5.38
N ASN A 117 3.48 10.09 4.70
CA ASN A 117 2.29 10.66 5.33
C ASN A 117 1.14 9.67 5.57
N THR A 118 1.14 8.48 4.97
CA THR A 118 0.00 7.54 5.06
C THR A 118 0.29 6.27 5.87
N GLY A 119 1.56 5.93 6.10
CA GLY A 119 1.96 4.66 6.72
C GLY A 119 1.76 3.42 5.84
N VAL A 120 1.20 3.59 4.63
CA VAL A 120 1.07 2.54 3.61
C VAL A 120 2.21 2.68 2.60
N PRO A 121 3.01 1.64 2.35
CA PRO A 121 4.01 1.65 1.29
C PRO A 121 3.36 1.93 -0.07
N VAL A 122 3.87 2.94 -0.76
CA VAL A 122 3.49 3.30 -2.13
C VAL A 122 4.70 3.16 -3.03
N LEU A 123 4.64 2.20 -3.95
CA LEU A 123 5.76 1.86 -4.80
C LEU A 123 5.80 2.77 -6.02
N PHE A 124 7.02 3.21 -6.32
CA PHE A 124 7.31 4.04 -7.48
C PHE A 124 7.53 3.16 -8.72
N GLY A 125 6.44 2.79 -9.39
CA GLY A 125 6.45 2.03 -10.65
C GLY A 125 6.31 2.92 -11.88
N VAL A 126 6.97 4.09 -11.91
CA VAL A 126 6.87 5.02 -13.04
C VAL A 126 8.15 4.96 -13.87
N LEU A 127 8.02 4.49 -15.11
CA LEU A 127 9.11 4.53 -16.08
C LEU A 127 9.28 5.95 -16.61
N ALA A 128 10.48 6.52 -16.43
CA ALA A 128 10.89 7.78 -17.05
C ALA A 128 11.90 7.46 -18.15
N CYS A 129 11.44 7.42 -19.40
CA CYS A 129 12.22 6.98 -20.55
C CYS A 129 12.50 8.13 -21.52
N LEU A 130 13.61 8.05 -22.24
CA LEU A 130 13.96 9.02 -23.29
C LEU A 130 13.32 8.69 -24.64
N ASN A 131 12.97 7.43 -24.85
CA ASN A 131 12.34 6.94 -26.08
C ASN A 131 11.48 5.70 -25.80
N GLU A 132 10.68 5.31 -26.78
CA GLU A 132 9.75 4.18 -26.68
C GLU A 132 10.45 2.83 -26.55
N SER A 133 11.59 2.64 -27.23
CA SER A 133 12.38 1.39 -27.13
C SER A 133 12.81 1.11 -25.69
N GLN A 134 13.24 2.14 -24.94
CA GLN A 134 13.55 1.99 -23.51
C GLN A 134 12.32 1.57 -22.70
N ALA A 135 11.14 2.14 -22.98
CA ALA A 135 9.91 1.79 -22.28
C ALA A 135 9.52 0.32 -22.53
N ARG A 136 9.59 -0.12 -23.79
CA ARG A 136 9.30 -1.50 -24.19
C ARG A 136 10.27 -2.50 -23.56
N ALA A 137 11.56 -2.22 -23.57
CA ALA A 137 12.58 -3.06 -22.94
C ALA A 137 12.35 -3.22 -21.43
N ARG A 138 11.89 -2.16 -20.75
CA ARG A 138 11.60 -2.17 -19.31
C ARG A 138 10.23 -2.74 -18.95
N ALA A 139 9.37 -2.95 -19.94
CA ALA A 139 8.12 -3.69 -19.80
C ALA A 139 8.24 -5.17 -20.21
N GLY A 140 9.44 -5.63 -20.63
CA GLY A 140 9.65 -7.00 -21.09
C GLY A 140 9.00 -7.29 -22.45
N LEU A 141 8.83 -6.26 -23.29
CA LEU A 141 8.27 -6.38 -24.64
C LEU A 141 9.35 -6.58 -25.72
N GLU A 142 10.62 -6.57 -25.33
CA GLU A 142 11.78 -6.84 -26.18
C GLU A 142 12.42 -8.17 -25.75
N GLU A 143 13.16 -8.84 -26.65
CA GLU A 143 13.72 -10.18 -26.43
C GLU A 143 14.64 -10.28 -25.19
N ASP A 144 15.47 -9.25 -24.97
CA ASP A 144 16.32 -9.10 -23.77
C ASP A 144 15.69 -8.21 -22.68
N GLY A 145 14.38 -7.93 -22.80
CA GLY A 145 13.65 -7.03 -21.92
C GLY A 145 13.38 -7.64 -20.55
N HIS A 146 13.36 -6.78 -19.52
CA HIS A 146 12.98 -7.17 -18.16
C HIS A 146 11.74 -6.41 -17.73
N ASN A 147 10.65 -7.12 -17.43
CA ASN A 147 9.39 -6.52 -16.98
C ASN A 147 9.48 -6.07 -15.52
N HIS A 148 9.66 -4.77 -15.32
CA HIS A 148 9.79 -4.18 -13.98
C HIS A 148 8.49 -4.30 -13.14
N GLY A 149 7.34 -4.53 -13.78
CA GLY A 149 6.08 -4.82 -13.09
C GLY A 149 6.17 -6.03 -12.17
N VAL A 150 6.98 -7.02 -12.55
CA VAL A 150 7.27 -8.20 -11.72
C VAL A 150 8.00 -7.77 -10.44
N GLU A 151 9.12 -7.06 -10.56
CA GLU A 151 9.91 -6.59 -9.42
C GLU A 151 9.09 -5.69 -8.48
N TRP A 152 8.24 -4.83 -9.05
CA TRP A 152 7.37 -3.96 -8.26
C TRP A 152 6.35 -4.75 -7.45
N ALA A 153 5.76 -5.81 -8.01
CA ALA A 153 4.87 -6.69 -7.27
C ALA A 153 5.58 -7.45 -6.14
N GLN A 154 6.79 -7.96 -6.40
CA GLN A 154 7.60 -8.62 -5.37
C GLN A 154 7.93 -7.65 -4.23
N THR A 155 8.40 -6.45 -4.58
CA THR A 155 8.67 -5.37 -3.62
C THR A 155 7.40 -5.00 -2.84
N ALA A 156 6.21 -5.02 -3.47
CA ALA A 156 4.96 -4.66 -2.81
C ALA A 156 4.63 -5.63 -1.68
N ILE A 157 4.84 -6.93 -1.93
CA ILE A 157 4.64 -8.00 -0.96
C ILE A 157 5.61 -7.83 0.22
N GLU A 158 6.90 -7.64 -0.06
CA GLU A 158 7.92 -7.45 0.98
C GLU A 158 7.63 -6.22 1.85
N MET A 159 7.28 -5.10 1.22
CA MET A 159 6.97 -3.87 1.93
C MET A 159 5.66 -3.97 2.73
N ALA A 160 4.65 -4.67 2.21
CA ALA A 160 3.41 -4.95 2.93
C ALA A 160 3.67 -5.84 4.16
N GLN A 161 4.49 -6.87 4.01
CA GLN A 161 4.90 -7.74 5.14
C GLN A 161 5.72 -6.96 6.18
N LEU A 162 6.67 -6.13 5.73
CA LEU A 162 7.43 -5.24 6.59
C LEU A 162 6.46 -4.37 7.38
N ARG A 163 5.54 -3.66 6.72
CA ARG A 163 4.54 -2.83 7.40
C ARG A 163 3.78 -3.61 8.47
N ARG A 164 3.20 -4.77 8.13
CA ARG A 164 2.46 -5.62 9.08
C ARG A 164 3.31 -6.06 10.28
N ALA A 165 4.55 -6.50 10.04
CA ALA A 165 5.48 -6.87 11.09
C ALA A 165 5.76 -5.70 12.07
N THR A 166 5.64 -4.47 11.58
CA THR A 166 5.92 -3.23 12.34
C THR A 166 4.69 -2.59 12.99
N GLU A 167 3.48 -3.03 12.62
CA GLU A 167 2.22 -2.57 13.21
C GLU A 167 1.74 -3.46 14.36
N THR A 168 2.11 -4.75 14.39
CA THR A 168 1.48 -5.78 15.26
C THR A 168 2.00 -5.83 16.71
N SER A 169 2.64 -4.80 17.24
CA SER A 169 3.04 -4.78 18.66
C SER A 169 2.16 -3.83 19.48
N ASN A 170 1.28 -4.43 20.30
CA ASN A 170 0.52 -3.82 21.39
C ASN A 170 1.17 -2.54 21.96
N GLY A 171 0.77 -1.38 21.44
CA GLY A 171 1.12 -0.06 21.96
C GLY A 171 2.57 0.41 21.79
N CYS A 172 3.46 -0.34 21.15
CA CYS A 172 4.85 0.10 20.98
C CYS A 172 5.45 -0.48 19.70
N CYS A 173 5.49 0.32 18.62
CA CYS A 173 6.10 -0.01 17.32
C CYS A 173 7.39 -0.86 17.49
N PRO A 174 7.49 -2.07 16.92
CA PRO A 174 8.56 -3.01 17.23
C PRO A 174 9.91 -2.63 16.58
N LEU A 175 9.90 -1.67 15.66
CA LEU A 175 11.14 -1.06 15.13
C LEU A 175 11.70 0.05 16.02
N GLY A 176 10.95 0.52 17.03
CA GLY A 176 11.40 1.56 17.94
C GLY A 176 11.32 2.98 17.37
N PHE A 177 10.50 3.24 16.34
CA PHE A 177 10.22 4.60 15.86
C PHE A 177 9.26 5.40 16.76
N SER A 178 8.79 4.81 17.85
CA SER A 178 8.06 5.53 18.90
C SER A 178 9.04 6.40 19.69
N LYS A 179 9.19 7.67 19.31
CA LYS A 179 9.42 8.71 20.32
C LYS A 179 8.18 8.72 21.21
N GLU A 180 8.34 8.23 22.43
CA GLU A 180 7.45 8.47 23.58
C GLU A 180 5.94 8.53 23.27
N GLY A 181 5.31 7.36 23.14
CA GLY A 181 3.89 7.20 23.47
C GLY A 181 2.86 7.96 22.64
N LYS A 182 3.24 8.63 21.55
CA LYS A 182 2.32 9.25 20.60
C LYS A 182 2.66 8.77 19.20
N CYS A 183 1.96 7.74 18.73
CA CYS A 183 1.87 7.47 17.31
C CYS A 183 1.26 8.74 16.65
N PRO A 184 1.99 9.46 15.76
CA PRO A 184 1.50 10.72 15.20
C PRO A 184 0.28 10.55 14.29
N MET A 185 -0.10 9.31 13.94
CA MET A 185 -1.21 9.03 13.02
C MET A 185 -2.49 8.53 13.69
N ARG A 186 -2.55 8.49 15.03
CA ARG A 186 -3.78 8.08 15.74
C ARG A 186 -4.59 9.23 16.33
N SER A 187 -4.36 10.46 15.87
CA SER A 187 -5.09 11.62 16.36
C SER A 187 -5.86 12.32 15.22
N HIS A 188 -7.18 12.18 15.31
CA HIS A 188 -8.26 12.89 14.62
C HIS A 188 -8.71 12.24 13.31
N TRP A 189 -10.02 11.98 13.25
CA TRP A 189 -10.81 11.33 12.20
C TRP A 189 -11.00 9.81 12.35
N PHE A 190 -12.25 9.44 12.64
CA PHE A 190 -12.79 8.08 12.84
C PHE A 190 -12.55 7.39 14.19
N CYS A 191 -13.08 8.00 15.26
CA CYS A 191 -13.62 7.25 16.39
C CYS A 191 -15.12 7.54 16.50
N HIS A 192 -15.95 6.82 15.74
CA HIS A 192 -17.42 6.89 15.86
C HIS A 192 -18.13 5.54 15.61
N ALA A 193 -17.46 4.41 15.85
CA ALA A 193 -18.08 3.09 15.66
C ALA A 193 -17.86 2.11 16.82
N THR A 194 -17.48 2.57 18.01
CA THR A 194 -17.37 1.66 19.18
C THR A 194 -17.75 2.34 20.49
N MET A 195 -18.92 2.99 20.51
CA MET A 195 -19.48 3.56 21.75
C MET A 195 -21.01 3.42 21.85
N ILE A 196 -21.57 2.29 21.37
CA ILE A 196 -23.01 1.99 21.52
C ILE A 196 -23.29 0.75 22.38
N THR A 197 -22.33 -0.10 22.71
CA THR A 197 -22.63 -1.37 23.43
C THR A 197 -22.41 -1.34 24.95
N VAL A 198 -21.97 -0.22 25.55
CA VAL A 198 -21.64 -0.20 27.00
C VAL A 198 -22.69 0.53 27.87
N ILE A 199 -23.71 1.17 27.29
CA ILE A 199 -24.71 1.94 28.08
C ILE A 199 -26.06 1.21 28.22
N ALA A 200 -26.33 0.14 27.47
CA ALA A 200 -27.60 -0.59 27.55
C ALA A 200 -27.66 -1.67 28.67
N GLY A 201 -26.55 -1.94 29.37
CA GLY A 201 -26.45 -3.04 30.34
C GLY A 201 -26.73 -2.70 31.82
N SER A 202 -26.90 -1.42 32.17
CA SER A 202 -26.98 -0.99 33.59
C SER A 202 -28.31 -0.39 34.02
N ILE A 203 -29.37 -0.49 33.21
CA ILE A 203 -30.72 0.00 33.55
C ILE A 203 -31.68 -1.17 33.90
N ALA A 204 -31.31 -2.43 33.68
CA ALA A 204 -32.19 -3.58 33.89
C ALA A 204 -32.15 -4.21 35.31
N LEU A 205 -31.47 -3.60 36.29
CA LEU A 205 -31.35 -4.16 37.65
C LEU A 205 -31.92 -3.26 38.77
N GLY A 206 -32.80 -2.30 38.44
CA GLY A 206 -33.28 -1.28 39.39
C GLY A 206 -34.79 -1.15 39.60
N MET A 207 -35.65 -1.95 38.97
CA MET A 207 -37.12 -1.70 38.96
C MET A 207 -38.01 -2.92 39.22
N HIS A 208 -37.59 -3.86 40.08
CA HIS A 208 -38.47 -4.96 40.53
C HIS A 208 -38.42 -5.29 42.03
N ILE A 209 -38.22 -4.26 42.88
CA ILE A 209 -38.46 -4.35 44.32
C ILE A 209 -39.42 -3.23 44.76
N VAL A 210 -40.61 -3.15 44.17
CA VAL A 210 -41.78 -2.54 44.81
C VAL A 210 -43.00 -3.24 44.21
N ASN A 211 -43.60 -4.19 44.94
CA ASN A 211 -45.05 -4.36 45.12
C ASN A 211 -45.40 -5.82 45.53
N LYS A 212 -45.28 -6.10 46.84
CA LYS A 212 -46.07 -7.14 47.54
C LYS A 212 -46.15 -6.73 49.01
N ARG A 213 -47.25 -6.07 49.41
CA ARG A 213 -47.89 -6.12 50.74
C ARG A 213 -49.09 -5.18 50.77
N ALA A 214 -50.16 -5.70 51.37
CA ALA A 214 -51.51 -5.15 51.57
C ALA A 214 -52.46 -5.32 50.37
#